data_AF-A0A948AQE9-F1
#
_entry.id   AF-A0A948AQE9-F1
#
_cell.length_a   1.000
_cell.length_b   1.000
_cell.length_c   1.000
_cell.angle_alpha   90.00
_cell.angle_beta   90.00
_cell.angle_gamma   90.00
#
_symmetry.space_group_name_H-M   'P 1'
#
loop_
_entity.id
_entity.type
_entity.pdbx_description
1 polymer ?
#
loop_
_entity_poly.entity_id
_entity_poly.type
_entity_poly.pdbx_seq_one_letter_code
_entity_poly.pdbx_strand_id
1 'polypeptide(L)'
;MSFLFSPEDPRTRYEAQRKLYLAKLLLDIDHSRQVQLGPKHKAYFERLLREGLWEYALDTNVVEVGFHIDEDGESIHYNLKPKPGQERFEFKSIFLEKAVSGRKIALDVLYYNCRFKRTVVPISYEIVDGSHRVIERKRWDATGERSSGPLLSKIIRKGIQDPDEISDILGAMFIVHDEDAINDLLTLLDSVFGNPISWHDVTDTLVDSHDERHLDRHSGRGYRVYKGDLGILHPSDVPGGLPYRFHVEVQTYALEGFLRTVHGAHDANHLALKLRQFLHGLVPIIFPRSIYGEDWLRLP
;
A
#
# COMPACT_ATOMS: atom_id res chain seq x y z
N MET A 1 24.11 8.13 -26.86
CA MET A 1 24.87 8.15 -25.58
C MET A 1 26.09 7.21 -25.54
N SER A 2 26.57 6.61 -26.65
CA SER A 2 27.72 5.67 -26.60
C SER A 2 29.10 6.34 -26.55
N PHE A 3 29.20 7.67 -26.70
CA PHE A 3 30.48 8.38 -26.85
C PHE A 3 31.06 8.98 -25.56
N LEU A 4 30.36 8.90 -24.42
CA LEU A 4 30.77 9.62 -23.19
C LEU A 4 31.55 8.78 -22.16
N PHE A 5 31.64 7.46 -22.34
CA PHE A 5 32.33 6.58 -21.39
C PHE A 5 33.17 5.54 -22.13
N SER A 6 34.45 5.84 -22.36
CA SER A 6 35.44 4.83 -22.75
C SER A 6 36.38 4.50 -21.59
N PRO A 7 35.95 3.74 -20.57
CA PRO A 7 36.87 2.98 -19.74
C PRO A 7 37.08 1.60 -20.36
N GLU A 8 38.32 1.11 -20.31
CA GLU A 8 38.69 -0.28 -20.68
C GLU A 8 37.97 -1.32 -19.79
N ASP A 9 37.44 -0.89 -18.64
CA ASP A 9 36.70 -1.72 -17.68
C ASP A 9 35.15 -1.67 -17.89
N PRO A 10 34.52 -2.80 -18.28
CA PRO A 10 33.08 -2.93 -18.41
C PRO A 10 32.29 -2.54 -17.15
N ARG A 11 32.84 -2.77 -15.95
CA ARG A 11 32.17 -2.45 -14.69
C ARG A 11 32.08 -0.95 -14.47
N THR A 12 33.19 -0.24 -14.63
CA THR A 12 33.22 1.24 -14.52
C THR A 12 32.22 1.89 -15.49
N ARG A 13 32.16 1.42 -16.75
CA ARG A 13 31.17 1.91 -17.73
C ARG A 13 29.73 1.68 -17.25
N TYR A 14 29.41 0.47 -16.81
CA TYR A 14 28.08 0.13 -16.31
C TYR A 14 27.71 0.97 -15.09
N GLU A 15 28.63 1.16 -14.14
CA GLU A 15 28.40 1.98 -12.96
C GLU A 15 28.08 3.44 -13.31
N ALA A 16 28.81 4.04 -14.24
CA ALA A 16 28.55 5.40 -14.70
C ALA A 16 27.19 5.54 -15.38
N GLN A 17 26.87 4.62 -16.31
CA GLN A 17 25.58 4.60 -17.00
C GLN A 17 24.42 4.40 -16.03
N ARG A 18 24.55 3.45 -15.10
CA ARG A 18 23.55 3.18 -14.06
C ARG A 18 23.33 4.41 -13.18
N LYS A 19 24.39 5.06 -12.68
CA LYS A 19 24.27 6.26 -11.83
C LYS A 19 23.57 7.39 -12.57
N LEU A 20 23.93 7.67 -13.83
CA LEU A 20 23.27 8.68 -14.65
C LEU A 20 21.79 8.35 -14.90
N TYR A 21 21.50 7.09 -15.22
CA TYR A 21 20.12 6.65 -15.45
C TYR A 21 19.27 6.79 -14.19
N LEU A 22 19.77 6.36 -13.03
CA LEU A 22 19.08 6.51 -11.75
C LEU A 22 18.87 7.99 -11.38
N ALA A 23 19.85 8.86 -11.64
CA ALA A 23 19.73 10.29 -11.42
C ALA A 23 18.64 10.92 -12.32
N LYS A 24 18.58 10.51 -13.61
CA LYS A 24 17.49 10.91 -14.52
C LYS A 24 16.14 10.46 -13.97
N LEU A 25 15.98 9.19 -13.59
CA LEU A 25 14.71 8.69 -13.06
C LEU A 25 14.27 9.43 -11.80
N LEU A 26 15.20 9.76 -10.90
CA LEU A 26 14.89 10.57 -9.71
C LEU A 26 14.41 11.97 -10.09
N LEU A 27 15.06 12.61 -11.07
CA LEU A 27 14.62 13.90 -11.61
C LEU A 27 13.22 13.81 -12.20
N ASP A 28 12.95 12.78 -13.03
CA ASP A 28 11.64 12.56 -13.63
C ASP A 28 10.56 12.35 -12.56
N ILE A 29 10.84 11.55 -11.52
CA ILE A 29 9.92 11.36 -10.37
C ILE A 29 9.62 12.71 -9.71
N ASP A 30 10.62 13.54 -9.44
CA ASP A 30 10.45 14.83 -8.78
C ASP A 30 9.66 15.86 -9.62
N HIS A 31 9.71 15.72 -10.95
CA HIS A 31 8.99 16.59 -11.89
C HIS A 31 7.63 16.04 -12.31
N SER A 32 7.32 14.79 -11.98
CA SER A 32 6.02 14.19 -12.30
C SER A 32 4.87 14.88 -11.58
N ARG A 33 3.77 15.10 -12.29
CA ARG A 33 2.65 15.90 -11.78
C ARG A 33 1.99 15.19 -10.60
N GLN A 34 1.84 13.87 -10.67
CA GLN A 34 1.23 13.08 -9.61
C GLN A 34 2.01 13.19 -8.30
N VAL A 35 3.34 13.23 -8.37
CA VAL A 35 4.20 13.41 -7.20
C VAL A 35 4.13 14.82 -6.65
N GLN A 36 4.17 15.84 -7.50
CA GLN A 36 4.12 17.24 -7.07
C GLN A 36 2.79 17.60 -6.42
N LEU A 37 1.69 17.10 -6.97
CA LEU A 37 0.34 17.34 -6.48
C LEU A 37 -0.11 16.35 -5.39
N GLY A 38 0.64 15.28 -5.15
CA GLY A 38 0.30 14.21 -4.22
C GLY A 38 -0.19 14.68 -2.83
N PRO A 39 0.49 15.60 -2.13
CA PRO A 39 0.00 16.12 -0.84
C PRO A 39 -1.36 16.80 -0.93
N LYS A 40 -1.60 17.55 -2.01
CA LYS A 40 -2.88 18.23 -2.26
C LYS A 40 -3.97 17.22 -2.59
N HIS A 41 -3.69 16.26 -3.46
CA HIS A 41 -4.61 15.18 -3.81
C HIS A 41 -4.99 14.34 -2.59
N LYS A 42 -4.02 14.01 -1.72
CA LYS A 42 -4.27 13.37 -0.43
C LYS A 42 -5.22 14.21 0.42
N ALA A 43 -4.94 15.50 0.60
CA ALA A 43 -5.78 16.38 1.41
C ALA A 43 -7.21 16.46 0.86
N TYR A 44 -7.37 16.51 -0.46
CA TYR A 44 -8.68 16.50 -1.11
C TYR A 44 -9.42 15.17 -0.89
N PHE A 45 -8.75 14.03 -1.07
CA PHE A 45 -9.31 12.70 -0.82
C PHE A 45 -9.75 12.53 0.64
N GLU A 46 -8.91 12.93 1.59
CA GLU A 46 -9.22 12.91 3.03
C GLU A 46 -10.41 13.81 3.39
N ARG A 47 -10.55 14.94 2.71
CA ARG A 47 -11.71 15.83 2.89
C ARG A 47 -12.99 15.15 2.40
N LEU A 48 -12.96 14.50 1.24
CA LEU A 48 -14.11 13.74 0.73
C LEU A 48 -14.52 12.61 1.68
N LEU A 49 -13.55 11.86 2.21
CA LEU A 49 -13.84 10.82 3.21
C LEU A 49 -14.38 11.41 4.51
N ARG A 50 -13.88 12.57 4.95
CA ARG A 50 -14.39 13.24 6.15
C ARG A 50 -15.86 13.62 6.00
N GLU A 51 -16.20 14.29 4.90
CA GLU A 51 -17.56 14.76 4.62
C GLU A 51 -18.50 13.60 4.27
N GLY A 52 -18.00 12.57 3.57
CA GLY A 52 -18.85 11.52 3.03
C GLY A 52 -18.95 10.26 3.88
N LEU A 53 -17.94 9.95 4.68
CA LEU A 53 -17.85 8.71 5.47
C LEU A 53 -17.74 8.99 6.97
N TRP A 54 -16.76 9.80 7.38
CA TRP A 54 -16.46 10.01 8.79
C TRP A 54 -17.42 10.95 9.52
N GLU A 55 -18.16 11.80 8.81
CA GLU A 55 -19.26 12.59 9.39
C GLU A 55 -20.36 11.71 10.00
N TYR A 56 -20.46 10.45 9.57
CA TYR A 56 -21.41 9.45 10.06
C TYR A 56 -20.84 8.55 11.16
N ALA A 57 -19.65 8.85 11.68
CA ALA A 57 -19.08 8.13 12.81
C ALA A 57 -19.89 8.42 14.08
N LEU A 58 -20.36 7.37 14.74
CA LEU A 58 -21.16 7.46 15.96
C LEU A 58 -20.33 7.18 17.21
N ASP A 59 -19.33 6.31 17.10
CA ASP A 59 -18.52 5.90 18.23
C ASP A 59 -17.10 5.52 17.82
N THR A 60 -16.20 5.49 18.79
CA THR A 60 -14.82 5.06 18.61
C THR A 60 -14.38 4.23 19.79
N ASN A 61 -14.09 2.96 19.55
CA ASN A 61 -13.79 1.98 20.58
C ASN A 61 -12.44 1.33 20.36
N VAL A 62 -11.79 0.95 21.46
CA VAL A 62 -10.60 0.10 21.40
C VAL A 62 -11.06 -1.34 21.29
N VAL A 63 -10.57 -2.04 20.27
CA VAL A 63 -10.84 -3.46 20.02
C VAL A 63 -9.54 -4.23 20.13
N GLU A 64 -9.46 -5.17 21.08
CA GLU A 64 -8.32 -6.07 21.24
C GLU A 64 -8.67 -7.42 20.58
N VAL A 65 -7.81 -7.86 19.66
CA VAL A 65 -7.96 -9.11 18.93
C VAL A 65 -6.86 -10.07 19.36
N GLY A 66 -7.24 -11.25 19.85
CA GLY A 66 -6.30 -12.34 20.11
C GLY A 66 -6.26 -13.27 18.92
N PHE A 67 -5.08 -13.58 18.39
CA PHE A 67 -4.92 -14.49 17.26
C PHE A 67 -3.71 -15.41 17.41
N HIS A 68 -3.73 -16.53 16.68
CA HIS A 68 -2.58 -17.39 16.47
C HIS A 68 -2.69 -18.07 15.12
N ILE A 69 -1.56 -18.44 14.55
CA ILE A 69 -1.46 -19.26 13.35
C ILE A 69 -1.13 -20.69 13.78
N ASP A 70 -1.84 -21.66 13.22
CA ASP A 70 -1.61 -23.08 13.49
C ASP A 70 -0.26 -23.54 12.92
N GLU A 71 0.15 -24.75 13.29
CA GLU A 71 1.41 -25.36 12.86
C GLU A 71 1.51 -25.56 11.33
N ASP A 72 0.36 -25.60 10.64
CA ASP A 72 0.32 -25.68 9.18
C ASP A 72 0.80 -24.39 8.48
N GLY A 73 0.90 -23.27 9.23
CA GLY A 73 1.29 -21.96 8.72
C GLY A 73 0.22 -21.29 7.85
N GLU A 74 -0.96 -21.89 7.71
CA GLU A 74 -2.05 -21.44 6.85
C GLU A 74 -3.36 -21.23 7.62
N SER A 75 -3.67 -22.01 8.65
CA SER A 75 -4.88 -21.82 9.44
C SER A 75 -4.65 -20.73 10.48
N ILE A 76 -5.62 -19.82 10.62
CA ILE A 76 -5.57 -18.72 11.58
C ILE A 76 -6.84 -18.73 12.42
N HIS A 77 -6.68 -18.62 13.74
CA HIS A 77 -7.80 -18.48 14.66
C HIS A 77 -7.68 -17.17 15.40
N TYR A 78 -8.74 -16.38 15.36
CA TYR A 78 -8.80 -15.09 16.05
C TYR A 78 -10.09 -14.95 16.86
N ASN A 79 -10.06 -14.07 17.87
CA ASN A 79 -11.21 -13.72 18.68
C ASN A 79 -11.10 -12.28 19.17
N LEU A 80 -12.24 -11.66 19.46
CA LEU A 80 -12.35 -10.29 19.99
C LEU A 80 -12.09 -10.22 21.51
N LYS A 81 -11.69 -11.33 22.14
CA LYS A 81 -11.43 -11.46 23.58
C LYS A 81 -10.20 -12.35 23.78
N PRO A 82 -8.99 -11.76 23.69
CA PRO A 82 -7.75 -12.52 23.66
C PRO A 82 -7.63 -13.55 24.78
N LYS A 83 -7.21 -14.76 24.41
CA LYS A 83 -6.95 -15.85 25.35
C LYS A 83 -5.45 -15.92 25.72
N PRO A 84 -5.10 -16.52 26.87
CA PRO A 84 -3.70 -16.81 27.19
C PRO A 84 -3.01 -17.59 26.07
N GLY A 85 -1.78 -17.20 25.72
CA GLY A 85 -0.99 -17.84 24.66
C GLY A 85 -1.22 -17.31 23.24
N GLN A 86 -2.18 -16.40 23.04
CA GLN A 86 -2.38 -15.76 21.74
C GLN A 86 -1.56 -14.48 21.59
N GLU A 87 -1.17 -14.18 20.36
CA GLU A 87 -0.73 -12.84 19.99
C GLU A 87 -1.91 -11.89 20.06
N ARG A 88 -1.64 -10.66 20.46
CA ARG A 88 -2.67 -9.63 20.63
C ARG A 88 -2.47 -8.52 19.64
N PHE A 89 -3.56 -7.98 19.12
CA PHE A 89 -3.56 -6.84 18.23
C PHE A 89 -4.60 -5.82 18.66
N GLU A 90 -4.19 -4.58 18.87
CA GLU A 90 -5.09 -3.50 19.27
C GLU A 90 -5.47 -2.61 18.08
N PHE A 91 -6.78 -2.41 17.89
CA PHE A 91 -7.36 -1.49 16.92
C PHE A 91 -8.11 -0.36 17.62
N LYS A 92 -8.14 0.81 16.98
CA LYS A 92 -9.05 1.90 17.33
C LYS A 92 -10.19 1.90 16.31
N SER A 93 -11.20 1.06 16.55
CA SER A 93 -12.35 0.91 15.67
C SER A 93 -13.20 2.18 15.67
N ILE A 94 -13.69 2.56 14.50
CA ILE A 94 -14.67 3.62 14.32
C ILE A 94 -15.95 2.98 13.84
N PHE A 95 -17.01 3.08 14.64
CA PHE A 95 -18.34 2.64 14.27
C PHE A 95 -19.05 3.76 13.53
N LEU A 96 -19.56 3.47 12.34
CA LEU A 96 -20.29 4.42 11.51
C LEU A 96 -21.64 3.85 11.08
N GLU A 97 -22.58 4.76 10.84
CA GLU A 97 -23.93 4.41 10.44
C GLU A 97 -24.47 5.40 9.40
N LYS A 98 -24.69 4.93 8.17
CA LYS A 98 -25.11 5.78 7.04
C LYS A 98 -26.21 5.11 6.23
N ALA A 99 -27.23 5.90 5.86
CA ALA A 99 -28.24 5.47 4.91
C ALA A 99 -27.76 5.71 3.48
N VAL A 100 -27.71 4.66 2.66
CA VAL A 100 -27.36 4.72 1.23
C VAL A 100 -28.43 3.99 0.43
N SER A 101 -29.03 4.66 -0.55
CA SER A 101 -30.07 4.08 -1.41
C SER A 101 -31.24 3.42 -0.66
N GLY A 102 -31.63 3.99 0.48
CA GLY A 102 -32.71 3.48 1.34
C GLY A 102 -32.30 2.31 2.26
N ARG A 103 -31.08 1.77 2.13
CA ARG A 103 -30.51 0.79 3.07
C ARG A 103 -29.68 1.51 4.12
N LYS A 104 -29.92 1.17 5.39
CA LYS A 104 -29.07 1.60 6.50
C LYS A 104 -27.89 0.64 6.61
N ILE A 105 -26.67 1.16 6.50
CA ILE A 105 -25.42 0.41 6.64
C ILE A 105 -24.78 0.82 7.97
N ALA A 106 -24.48 -0.18 8.80
CA ALA A 106 -23.78 -0.03 10.06
C ALA A 106 -22.47 -0.83 9.96
N LEU A 107 -21.33 -0.17 10.18
CA LEU A 107 -20.02 -0.74 9.89
C LEU A 107 -19.00 -0.32 10.95
N ASP A 108 -18.18 -1.26 11.37
CA ASP A 108 -16.96 -1.01 12.13
C ASP A 108 -15.75 -0.98 11.19
N VAL A 109 -15.08 0.18 11.13
CA VAL A 109 -13.77 0.31 10.47
C VAL A 109 -12.70 0.20 11.54
N LEU A 110 -12.06 -0.98 11.62
CA LEU A 110 -11.03 -1.30 12.61
C LEU A 110 -9.78 -0.43 12.45
N TYR A 111 -9.44 -0.11 11.20
CA TYR A 111 -8.32 0.75 10.88
C TYR A 111 -8.51 1.41 9.52
N TYR A 112 -8.08 2.66 9.42
CA TYR A 112 -7.96 3.38 8.17
C TYR A 112 -6.62 4.11 8.14
N ASN A 113 -5.95 4.05 7.00
CA ASN A 113 -4.78 4.88 6.71
C ASN A 113 -4.80 5.32 5.26
N CYS A 114 -4.57 6.61 5.01
CA CYS A 114 -4.21 7.09 3.69
C CYS A 114 -2.78 7.61 3.69
N ARG A 115 -2.01 7.15 2.70
CA ARG A 115 -0.60 7.45 2.54
C ARG A 115 -0.30 8.11 1.21
N PHE A 116 0.70 8.99 1.25
CA PHE A 116 1.42 9.45 0.07
C PHE A 116 2.81 8.81 0.07
N LYS A 117 3.15 8.13 -1.02
CA LYS A 117 4.28 7.18 -1.07
C LYS A 117 5.67 7.81 -0.82
N ARG A 118 5.80 9.14 -0.90
CA ARG A 118 7.06 9.88 -0.58
C ARG A 118 7.18 10.34 0.87
N THR A 119 6.09 10.40 1.62
CA THR A 119 6.06 10.98 2.98
C THR A 119 5.75 9.96 4.06
N VAL A 120 5.43 8.72 3.68
CA VAL A 120 5.00 7.70 4.63
C VAL A 120 6.04 6.59 4.73
N VAL A 121 6.36 6.27 5.97
CA VAL A 121 7.13 5.10 6.36
C VAL A 121 6.16 3.94 6.46
N PRO A 122 6.56 2.72 6.06
CA PRO A 122 5.69 1.56 6.23
C PRO A 122 5.12 1.54 7.65
N ILE A 123 3.83 1.22 7.77
CA ILE A 123 3.22 0.96 9.07
C ILE A 123 4.12 -0.02 9.81
N SER A 124 4.58 0.38 11.00
CA SER A 124 5.43 -0.44 11.84
C SER A 124 4.61 -0.92 13.02
N TYR A 125 4.80 -2.18 13.38
CA TYR A 125 4.15 -2.75 14.55
C TYR A 125 5.18 -2.78 15.67
N GLU A 126 4.80 -2.26 16.82
CA GLU A 126 5.60 -2.39 18.03
C GLU A 126 4.87 -3.31 19.00
N ILE A 127 5.64 -4.18 19.65
CA ILE A 127 5.14 -4.99 20.75
C ILE A 127 5.19 -4.10 21.99
N VAL A 128 4.03 -3.66 22.47
CA VAL A 128 3.87 -2.90 23.71
C VAL A 128 3.15 -3.82 24.69
N ASP A 129 3.80 -4.14 25.81
CA ASP A 129 3.25 -5.02 26.87
C ASP A 129 2.77 -6.40 26.38
N GLY A 130 3.43 -6.95 25.36
CA GLY A 130 3.06 -8.25 24.76
C GLY A 130 1.94 -8.18 23.72
N SER A 131 1.44 -6.98 23.42
CA SER A 131 0.45 -6.73 22.38
C SER A 131 1.06 -6.00 21.20
N HIS A 132 0.77 -6.46 19.99
CA HIS A 132 1.08 -5.71 18.77
C HIS A 132 0.14 -4.51 18.68
N ARG A 133 0.73 -3.32 18.62
CA ARG A 133 -0.01 -2.09 18.34
C ARG A 133 0.40 -1.55 16.99
N VAL A 134 -0.59 -1.10 16.20
CA VAL A 134 -0.29 -0.31 15.00
C VAL A 134 0.32 1.00 15.44
N ILE A 135 1.61 1.18 15.17
CA ILE A 135 2.26 2.48 15.34
C ILE A 135 2.60 3.00 13.95
N GLU A 136 1.87 4.03 13.54
CA GLU A 136 2.32 4.87 12.44
C GLU A 136 3.55 5.64 12.90
N ARG A 137 4.73 5.03 12.77
CA ARG A 137 5.98 5.74 13.01
C ARG A 137 6.14 6.78 11.90
N LYS A 138 5.80 8.03 12.21
CA LYS A 138 6.31 9.19 11.46
C LYS A 138 7.83 9.18 11.60
N ARG A 139 8.53 8.59 10.64
CA ARG A 139 9.99 8.66 10.61
C ARG A 139 10.33 10.10 10.22
N TRP A 140 10.92 10.80 11.17
CA TRP A 140 11.63 12.07 10.99
C TRP A 140 10.78 13.31 10.68
N ASP A 141 10.36 13.99 11.76
CA ASP A 141 10.14 15.44 11.78
C ASP A 141 11.48 16.23 11.79
N ALA A 142 12.63 15.56 11.67
CA ALA A 142 13.93 16.17 11.55
C ALA A 142 14.55 15.82 10.19
N THR A 143 14.75 16.85 9.35
CA THR A 143 15.22 16.85 7.94
C THR A 143 14.18 16.41 6.90
N GLY A 144 13.79 17.35 6.03
CA GLY A 144 12.76 17.22 4.98
C GLY A 144 13.11 16.28 3.82
N GLU A 145 13.58 15.07 4.10
CA GLU A 145 13.92 14.07 3.09
C GLU A 145 12.67 13.31 2.60
N ARG A 146 12.12 13.76 1.48
CA ARG A 146 11.12 13.01 0.70
C ARG A 146 11.80 11.78 0.08
N SER A 147 11.47 10.56 0.50
CA SER A 147 12.09 9.35 -0.07
C SER A 147 11.41 8.92 -1.37
N SER A 148 12.13 9.03 -2.49
CA SER A 148 11.70 8.52 -3.80
C SER A 148 12.08 7.03 -4.01
N GLY A 149 12.70 6.39 -3.02
CA GLY A 149 13.19 5.00 -3.12
C GLY A 149 12.12 3.96 -3.49
N PRO A 150 10.93 3.95 -2.85
CA PRO A 150 9.86 3.02 -3.21
C PRO A 150 9.32 3.23 -4.63
N LEU A 151 9.28 4.48 -5.11
CA LEU A 151 8.85 4.81 -6.48
C LEU A 151 9.91 4.35 -7.49
N LEU A 152 11.17 4.72 -7.26
CA LEU A 152 12.30 4.30 -8.09
C LEU A 152 12.41 2.77 -8.18
N SER A 153 12.28 2.07 -7.05
CA SER A 153 12.24 0.60 -7.00
C SER A 153 11.10 0.04 -7.86
N LYS A 154 9.89 0.60 -7.76
CA LYS A 154 8.74 0.15 -8.58
C LYS A 154 8.98 0.40 -10.07
N ILE A 155 9.48 1.58 -10.44
CA ILE A 155 9.83 1.94 -11.82
C ILE A 155 10.79 0.92 -12.43
N ILE A 156 11.90 0.66 -11.75
CA ILE A 156 12.94 -0.25 -12.25
C ILE A 156 12.40 -1.68 -12.38
N ARG A 157 11.70 -2.19 -11.36
CA ARG A 157 11.17 -3.56 -11.37
C ARG A 157 10.09 -3.80 -12.41
N LYS A 158 9.26 -2.80 -12.69
CA LYS A 158 8.16 -2.89 -13.66
C LYS A 158 8.55 -2.39 -15.06
N GLY A 159 9.74 -1.80 -15.23
CA GLY A 159 10.17 -1.22 -16.50
C GLY A 159 9.37 0.03 -16.93
N ILE A 160 8.75 0.73 -15.97
CA ILE A 160 7.96 1.94 -16.23
C ILE A 160 8.89 3.04 -16.73
N GLN A 161 8.52 3.74 -17.80
CA GLN A 161 9.34 4.83 -18.34
C GLN A 161 8.87 6.21 -17.88
N ASP A 162 7.58 6.36 -17.62
CA ASP A 162 6.96 7.59 -17.16
C ASP A 162 6.49 7.43 -15.70
N PRO A 163 7.02 8.20 -14.73
CA PRO A 163 6.58 8.16 -13.35
C PRO A 163 5.08 8.48 -13.15
N ASP A 164 4.44 9.20 -14.08
CA ASP A 164 3.00 9.47 -14.00
C ASP A 164 2.13 8.22 -14.27
N GLU A 165 2.71 7.12 -14.77
CA GLU A 165 2.03 5.80 -14.90
C GLU A 165 1.93 5.03 -13.56
N ILE A 166 2.55 5.55 -12.48
CA ILE A 166 2.46 4.91 -11.17
C ILE A 166 1.12 5.29 -10.52
N SER A 167 0.14 4.39 -10.58
CA SER A 167 -1.19 4.62 -9.99
C SER A 167 -1.20 4.69 -8.45
N ASP A 168 -0.32 3.92 -7.78
CA ASP A 168 -0.27 3.80 -6.32
C ASP A 168 0.58 4.89 -5.61
N ILE A 169 0.65 6.08 -6.18
CA ILE A 169 1.32 7.23 -5.54
C ILE A 169 0.56 7.62 -4.26
N LEU A 170 -0.77 7.60 -4.32
CA LEU A 170 -1.65 7.62 -3.16
C LEU A 170 -2.19 6.22 -2.91
N GLY A 171 -2.19 5.82 -1.65
CA GLY A 171 -2.81 4.58 -1.22
C GLY A 171 -3.73 4.82 -0.04
N ALA A 172 -4.89 4.17 -0.02
CA ALA A 172 -5.78 4.10 1.13
C ALA A 172 -5.93 2.63 1.54
N MET A 173 -5.88 2.38 2.83
CA MET A 173 -6.07 1.04 3.39
C MET A 173 -7.17 1.09 4.42
N PHE A 174 -8.07 0.12 4.35
CA PHE A 174 -9.14 -0.10 5.31
C PHE A 174 -9.07 -1.54 5.83
N ILE A 175 -9.33 -1.70 7.12
CA ILE A 175 -9.48 -3.00 7.77
C ILE A 175 -10.87 -3.03 8.38
N VAL A 176 -11.65 -4.04 8.05
CA VAL A 176 -13.00 -4.29 8.58
C VAL A 176 -13.07 -5.71 9.15
N HIS A 177 -14.17 -6.07 9.81
CA HIS A 177 -14.25 -7.35 10.52
C HIS A 177 -14.19 -8.57 9.61
N ASP A 178 -14.98 -8.60 8.54
CA ASP A 178 -15.19 -9.75 7.68
C ASP A 178 -15.45 -9.32 6.23
N GLU A 179 -15.73 -10.29 5.37
CA GLU A 179 -15.94 -10.09 3.94
C GLU A 179 -17.28 -9.38 3.62
N ASP A 180 -18.32 -9.63 4.42
CA ASP A 180 -19.60 -8.92 4.29
C ASP A 180 -19.42 -7.41 4.57
N ALA A 181 -18.62 -7.09 5.59
CA ALA A 181 -18.24 -5.72 5.93
C ALA A 181 -17.43 -5.03 4.82
N ILE A 182 -16.71 -5.77 3.97
CA ILE A 182 -16.02 -5.20 2.81
C ILE A 182 -17.05 -4.71 1.79
N ASN A 183 -18.08 -5.50 1.48
CA ASN A 183 -19.13 -5.10 0.54
C ASN A 183 -19.89 -3.85 1.03
N ASP A 184 -20.16 -3.80 2.33
CA ASP A 184 -20.79 -2.64 2.96
C ASP A 184 -19.88 -1.41 2.90
N LEU A 185 -18.58 -1.56 3.16
CA LEU A 185 -17.60 -0.48 3.01
C LEU A 185 -17.51 0.00 1.55
N LEU A 186 -17.43 -0.90 0.57
CA LEU A 186 -17.38 -0.54 -0.85
C LEU A 186 -18.64 0.24 -1.27
N THR A 187 -19.82 -0.18 -0.82
CA THR A 187 -21.08 0.55 -1.04
C THR A 187 -21.04 1.96 -0.46
N LEU A 188 -20.46 2.10 0.74
CA LEU A 188 -20.29 3.41 1.37
C LEU A 188 -19.29 4.27 0.60
N LEU A 189 -18.14 3.73 0.21
CA LEU A 189 -17.13 4.47 -0.58
C LEU A 189 -17.71 4.92 -1.93
N ASP A 190 -18.47 4.08 -2.62
CA ASP A 190 -19.14 4.45 -3.87
C ASP A 190 -20.12 5.60 -3.67
N SER A 191 -20.83 5.63 -2.54
CA SER A 191 -21.72 6.75 -2.17
C SER A 191 -20.97 8.06 -1.89
N VAL A 192 -19.69 7.99 -1.50
CA VAL A 192 -18.84 9.17 -1.24
C VAL A 192 -18.25 9.70 -2.54
N PHE A 193 -17.73 8.82 -3.39
CA PHE A 193 -16.97 9.22 -4.57
C PHE A 193 -17.81 9.30 -5.85
N GLY A 194 -19.03 8.78 -5.83
CA GLY A 194 -20.06 9.12 -6.80
C GLY A 194 -20.12 8.30 -8.08
N ASN A 195 -19.49 7.10 -8.16
CA ASN A 195 -19.82 6.08 -9.18
C ASN A 195 -18.99 4.77 -9.03
N PRO A 196 -19.58 3.57 -9.21
CA PRO A 196 -18.84 2.29 -9.32
C PRO A 196 -17.88 2.22 -10.53
N ILE A 197 -18.13 3.00 -11.59
CA ILE A 197 -17.30 3.04 -12.81
C ILE A 197 -15.91 3.68 -12.55
N SER A 198 -15.70 4.23 -11.36
CA SER A 198 -14.43 4.87 -10.97
C SER A 198 -13.37 3.87 -10.51
N TRP A 199 -13.75 2.61 -10.29
CA TRP A 199 -12.82 1.54 -9.96
C TRP A 199 -12.20 0.97 -11.23
N HIS A 200 -10.88 0.88 -11.22
CA HIS A 200 -10.07 0.31 -12.29
C HIS A 200 -9.07 -0.68 -11.69
N ASP A 201 -8.54 -1.59 -12.51
CA ASP A 201 -7.50 -2.54 -12.10
C ASP A 201 -7.83 -3.29 -10.79
N VAL A 202 -9.09 -3.73 -10.67
CA VAL A 202 -9.60 -4.44 -9.50
C VAL A 202 -8.97 -5.82 -9.41
N THR A 203 -8.58 -6.20 -8.20
CA THR A 203 -8.12 -7.54 -7.82
C THR A 203 -8.90 -7.94 -6.58
N ASP A 204 -9.74 -8.97 -6.68
CA ASP A 204 -10.53 -9.48 -5.57
C ASP A 204 -10.15 -10.93 -5.28
N THR A 205 -9.19 -11.12 -4.36
CA THR A 205 -8.75 -12.46 -3.95
C THR A 205 -9.64 -13.07 -2.85
N LEU A 206 -10.78 -12.45 -2.54
CA LEU A 206 -11.76 -12.97 -1.59
C LEU A 206 -12.73 -13.92 -2.27
N VAL A 207 -13.20 -13.55 -3.46
CA VAL A 207 -14.23 -14.26 -4.22
C VAL A 207 -13.65 -15.21 -5.27
N ASP A 208 -12.56 -14.82 -5.95
CA ASP A 208 -11.97 -15.62 -7.02
C ASP A 208 -10.48 -15.90 -6.80
N SER A 209 -10.14 -17.17 -6.54
CA SER A 209 -8.75 -17.64 -6.48
C SER A 209 -7.98 -17.44 -7.82
N HIS A 210 -8.67 -17.23 -8.94
CA HIS A 210 -8.02 -16.88 -10.21
C HIS A 210 -7.50 -15.44 -10.26
N ASP A 211 -8.02 -14.53 -9.43
CA ASP A 211 -7.54 -13.16 -9.32
C ASP A 211 -6.17 -13.07 -8.61
N GLU A 212 -5.71 -14.14 -7.97
CA GLU A 212 -4.33 -14.25 -7.47
C GLU A 212 -3.29 -13.99 -8.57
N ARG A 213 -3.63 -14.25 -9.84
CA ARG A 213 -2.74 -13.97 -10.98
C ARG A 213 -2.51 -12.48 -11.23
N HIS A 214 -3.40 -11.61 -10.74
CA HIS A 214 -3.27 -10.16 -10.82
C HIS A 214 -2.43 -9.59 -9.66
N LEU A 215 -2.13 -10.40 -8.64
CA LEU A 215 -1.17 -10.03 -7.62
C LEU A 215 0.27 -9.97 -8.18
N ASP A 216 1.15 -9.30 -7.43
CA ASP A 216 2.58 -9.38 -7.71
C ASP A 216 3.02 -10.86 -7.66
N ARG A 217 3.81 -11.29 -8.64
CA ARG A 217 4.32 -12.68 -8.72
C ARG A 217 5.08 -13.16 -7.46
N HIS A 218 5.47 -12.25 -6.58
CA HIS A 218 6.14 -12.53 -5.31
C HIS A 218 5.18 -12.55 -4.11
N SER A 219 3.87 -12.33 -4.31
CA SER A 219 2.84 -12.49 -3.29
C SER A 219 2.69 -13.95 -2.89
N GLY A 220 2.50 -14.19 -1.59
CA GLY A 220 2.17 -15.53 -1.08
C GLY A 220 0.71 -15.88 -1.37
N ARG A 221 0.41 -17.19 -1.40
CA ARG A 221 -0.93 -17.71 -1.77
C ARG A 221 -2.04 -17.31 -0.79
N GLY A 222 -1.72 -17.13 0.49
CA GLY A 222 -2.71 -16.73 1.50
C GLY A 222 -3.04 -15.23 1.55
N TYR A 223 -2.74 -14.47 0.50
CA TYR A 223 -2.96 -13.01 0.47
C TYR A 223 -4.39 -12.69 0.05
N ARG A 224 -5.23 -12.34 1.04
CA ARG A 224 -6.66 -12.07 0.88
C ARG A 224 -6.95 -10.57 0.98
N VAL A 225 -7.32 -9.94 -0.13
CA VAL A 225 -7.55 -8.50 -0.22
C VAL A 225 -8.54 -8.18 -1.34
N TYR A 226 -9.37 -7.15 -1.13
CA TYR A 226 -9.99 -6.42 -2.22
C TYR A 226 -9.13 -5.20 -2.52
N LYS A 227 -8.69 -5.03 -3.75
CA LYS A 227 -7.85 -3.90 -4.15
C LYS A 227 -8.29 -3.34 -5.49
N GLY A 228 -8.26 -2.03 -5.64
CA GLY A 228 -8.44 -1.39 -6.94
C GLY A 228 -7.97 0.06 -6.94
N ASP A 229 -7.81 0.61 -8.14
CA ASP A 229 -7.46 2.00 -8.35
C ASP A 229 -8.73 2.84 -8.53
N LEU A 230 -8.94 3.77 -7.61
CA LEU A 230 -10.10 4.66 -7.60
C LEU A 230 -9.76 6.00 -8.25
N GLY A 231 -10.45 6.34 -9.34
CA GLY A 231 -10.33 7.62 -10.04
C GLY A 231 -11.15 8.73 -9.39
N ILE A 232 -10.50 9.66 -8.70
CA ILE A 232 -11.12 10.79 -8.00
C ILE A 232 -11.18 12.02 -8.91
N LEU A 233 -12.36 12.59 -9.10
CA LEU A 233 -12.54 13.86 -9.81
C LEU A 233 -12.17 15.04 -8.92
N HIS A 234 -11.18 15.83 -9.33
CA HIS A 234 -10.74 17.04 -8.63
C HIS A 234 -11.19 18.28 -9.42
N PRO A 235 -11.88 19.25 -8.79
CA PRO A 235 -12.21 20.52 -9.43
C PRO A 235 -10.94 21.32 -9.71
N SER A 236 -10.86 22.06 -10.80
CA SER A 236 -9.68 22.91 -11.04
C SER A 236 -9.55 23.99 -9.95
N ASP A 237 -8.33 24.21 -9.46
CA ASP A 237 -8.03 25.36 -8.57
C ASP A 237 -7.93 26.67 -9.35
N VAL A 238 -7.70 26.58 -10.66
CA VAL A 238 -7.61 27.73 -11.55
C VAL A 238 -9.03 28.11 -11.98
N PRO A 239 -9.45 29.37 -11.82
CA PRO A 239 -10.73 29.85 -12.33
C PRO A 239 -10.89 29.54 -13.82
N GLY A 240 -11.99 28.85 -14.17
CA GLY A 240 -12.26 28.42 -15.55
C GLY A 240 -11.45 27.21 -16.04
N GLY A 241 -10.56 26.64 -15.21
CA GLY A 241 -9.85 25.42 -15.55
C GLY A 241 -10.75 24.19 -15.53
N LEU A 242 -10.43 23.21 -16.38
CA LEU A 242 -11.19 21.96 -16.46
C LEU A 242 -10.90 21.06 -15.25
N PRO A 243 -11.91 20.34 -14.72
CA PRO A 243 -11.68 19.32 -13.72
C PRO A 243 -10.80 18.20 -14.29
N TYR A 244 -10.06 17.52 -13.42
CA TYR A 244 -9.16 16.43 -13.81
C TYR A 244 -9.25 15.28 -12.80
N ARG A 245 -8.83 14.09 -13.19
CA ARG A 245 -8.81 12.93 -12.30
C ARG A 245 -7.41 12.66 -11.74
N PHE A 246 -7.36 12.16 -10.51
CA PHE A 246 -6.19 11.53 -9.93
C PHE A 246 -6.57 10.17 -9.35
N HIS A 247 -5.61 9.28 -9.16
CA HIS A 247 -5.86 7.91 -8.71
C HIS A 247 -5.46 7.70 -7.26
N VAL A 248 -6.23 6.87 -6.57
CA VAL A 248 -5.91 6.37 -5.22
C VAL A 248 -6.03 4.86 -5.25
N GLU A 249 -4.93 4.15 -4.98
CA GLU A 249 -4.96 2.70 -4.80
C GLU A 249 -5.64 2.38 -3.47
N VAL A 250 -6.85 1.83 -3.49
CA VAL A 250 -7.59 1.43 -2.28
C VAL A 250 -7.40 -0.06 -2.04
N GLN A 251 -7.06 -0.42 -0.80
CA GLN A 251 -6.94 -1.80 -0.34
C GLN A 251 -7.86 -2.01 0.86
N THR A 252 -8.72 -3.01 0.79
CA THR A 252 -9.69 -3.38 1.81
C THR A 252 -9.37 -4.79 2.28
N TYR A 253 -9.14 -4.95 3.58
CA TYR A 253 -8.88 -6.24 4.21
C TYR A 253 -9.99 -6.59 5.20
N ALA A 254 -10.42 -7.84 5.18
CA ALA A 254 -11.06 -8.45 6.33
C ALA A 254 -10.01 -8.66 7.42
N LEU A 255 -10.42 -8.68 8.69
CA LEU A 255 -9.52 -8.80 9.83
C LEU A 255 -8.61 -10.02 9.70
N GLU A 256 -9.16 -11.17 9.32
CA GLU A 256 -8.40 -12.39 9.07
C GLU A 256 -7.30 -12.19 8.01
N GLY A 257 -7.71 -11.64 6.85
CA GLY A 257 -6.81 -11.37 5.73
C GLY A 257 -5.67 -10.44 6.15
N PHE A 258 -5.97 -9.41 6.93
CA PHE A 258 -4.96 -8.50 7.48
C PHE A 258 -4.00 -9.22 8.45
N LEU A 259 -4.50 -10.00 9.40
CA LEU A 259 -3.67 -10.69 10.40
C LEU A 259 -2.64 -11.63 9.74
N ARG A 260 -3.02 -12.29 8.64
CA ARG A 260 -2.12 -13.09 7.79
C ARG A 260 -0.96 -12.29 7.19
N THR A 261 -1.15 -10.99 6.91
CA THR A 261 -0.11 -10.14 6.30
C THR A 261 0.89 -9.59 7.31
N VAL A 262 0.48 -9.47 8.58
CA VAL A 262 1.33 -8.92 9.66
C VAL A 262 2.12 -10.00 10.39
N HIS A 263 1.60 -11.23 10.48
CA HIS A 263 2.28 -12.31 11.17
C HIS A 263 3.57 -12.72 10.44
N GLY A 264 4.69 -12.76 11.16
CA GLY A 264 6.03 -12.95 10.60
C GLY A 264 6.26 -14.29 9.90
N ALA A 265 5.59 -15.35 10.37
CA ALA A 265 5.77 -16.72 9.86
C ALA A 265 4.85 -17.10 8.68
N HIS A 266 3.86 -16.26 8.35
CA HIS A 266 2.90 -16.58 7.28
C HIS A 266 3.46 -16.15 5.91
N ASP A 267 3.24 -16.94 4.85
CA ASP A 267 3.86 -16.64 3.54
C ASP A 267 3.29 -15.37 2.86
N ALA A 268 2.08 -14.97 3.24
CA ALA A 268 1.48 -13.70 2.84
C ALA A 268 2.07 -12.47 3.58
N ASN A 269 3.09 -12.67 4.42
CA ASN A 269 3.73 -11.59 5.17
C ASN A 269 4.22 -10.47 4.24
N HIS A 270 3.79 -9.25 4.53
CA HIS A 270 4.07 -8.11 3.65
C HIS A 270 5.56 -7.71 3.66
N LEU A 271 6.27 -7.89 4.78
CA LEU A 271 7.71 -7.64 4.85
C LEU A 271 8.49 -8.65 4.01
N ALA A 272 8.14 -9.94 4.11
CA ALA A 272 8.71 -11.00 3.29
C ALA A 272 8.46 -10.75 1.80
N LEU A 273 7.24 -10.33 1.42
CA LEU A 273 6.94 -9.88 0.07
C LEU A 273 7.91 -8.79 -0.38
N LYS A 274 8.06 -7.69 0.38
CA LYS A 274 8.97 -6.58 0.01
C LYS A 274 10.42 -7.03 -0.13
N LEU A 275 10.87 -7.94 0.72
CA LEU A 275 12.21 -8.53 0.64
C LEU A 275 12.38 -9.34 -0.66
N ARG A 276 11.45 -10.24 -0.98
CA ARG A 276 11.46 -11.00 -2.25
C ARG A 276 11.49 -10.07 -3.46
N GLN A 277 10.66 -9.04 -3.42
CA GLN A 277 10.55 -7.99 -4.42
C GLN A 277 11.86 -7.19 -4.61
N PHE A 278 12.61 -6.97 -3.53
CA PHE A 278 13.93 -6.34 -3.58
C PHE A 278 14.98 -7.30 -4.16
N LEU A 279 15.13 -8.49 -3.55
CA LEU A 279 16.15 -9.47 -3.88
C LEU A 279 16.02 -10.04 -5.29
N HIS A 280 14.80 -10.34 -5.74
CA HIS A 280 14.55 -10.97 -7.04
C HIS A 280 14.10 -9.99 -8.11
N GLY A 281 13.52 -8.86 -7.71
CA GLY A 281 13.00 -7.86 -8.64
C GLY A 281 13.99 -6.74 -8.95
N LEU A 282 14.66 -6.19 -7.93
CA LEU A 282 15.45 -4.96 -8.08
C LEU A 282 16.95 -5.24 -8.19
N VAL A 283 17.47 -6.02 -7.26
CA VAL A 283 18.90 -6.27 -7.13
C VAL A 283 19.51 -6.84 -8.42
N PRO A 284 18.92 -7.83 -9.11
CA PRO A 284 19.50 -8.37 -10.35
C PRO A 284 19.57 -7.35 -11.49
N ILE A 285 18.72 -6.32 -11.47
CA ILE A 285 18.70 -5.24 -12.47
C ILE A 285 19.77 -4.20 -12.15
N ILE A 286 19.91 -3.81 -10.88
CA ILE A 286 20.87 -2.79 -10.44
C ILE A 286 22.29 -3.36 -10.34
N PHE A 287 22.44 -4.63 -9.96
CA PHE A 287 23.71 -5.33 -9.74
C PHE A 287 23.72 -6.66 -10.50
N PRO A 288 23.74 -6.64 -11.84
CA PRO A 288 23.68 -7.85 -12.64
C PRO A 288 24.92 -8.73 -12.42
N ARG A 289 24.70 -10.04 -12.29
CA ARG A 289 25.76 -11.05 -12.08
C ARG A 289 26.84 -11.00 -13.16
N SER A 290 26.48 -10.67 -14.41
CA SER A 290 27.44 -10.54 -15.51
C SER A 290 28.46 -9.41 -15.33
N ILE A 291 28.18 -8.43 -14.46
CA ILE A 291 29.06 -7.29 -14.19
C ILE A 291 29.71 -7.39 -12.80
N TYR A 292 28.95 -7.85 -11.79
CA TYR A 292 29.38 -7.87 -10.38
C TYR A 292 29.77 -9.25 -9.86
N GLY A 293 29.61 -10.32 -10.65
CA GLY A 293 29.81 -11.69 -10.18
C GLY A 293 28.74 -12.14 -9.18
N GLU A 294 29.04 -13.18 -8.40
CA GLU A 294 28.16 -13.72 -7.34
C GLU A 294 28.66 -13.42 -5.92
N ASP A 295 29.87 -12.88 -5.78
CA ASP A 295 30.52 -12.77 -4.47
C ASP A 295 29.78 -11.81 -3.53
N TRP A 296 29.02 -10.85 -4.08
CA TRP A 296 28.19 -9.91 -3.31
C TRP A 296 26.90 -10.55 -2.74
N LEU A 297 26.49 -11.75 -3.21
CA LEU A 297 25.37 -12.51 -2.66
C LEU A 297 25.77 -13.37 -1.47
N ARG A 298 27.07 -13.57 -1.25
CA ARG A 298 27.58 -14.30 -0.09
C ARG A 298 27.66 -13.30 1.07
N LEU A 299 26.74 -13.41 2.01
CA LEU A 299 26.88 -12.71 3.29
C LEU A 299 28.21 -13.13 3.94
N PRO A 300 28.97 -12.21 4.54
CA PRO A 300 30.11 -12.58 5.38
C PRO A 300 29.67 -13.43 6.57
#